data_AF-A0A7R9Y5Y7-F1
#
_entry.id   AF-A0A7R9Y5Y7-F1
#
_cell.length_a   1.000
_cell.length_b   1.000
_cell.length_c   1.000
_cell.angle_alpha   90.00
_cell.angle_beta   90.00
_cell.angle_gamma   90.00
#
_symmetry.space_group_name_H-M   'P 1'
#
loop_
_entity.id
_entity.type
_entity.pdbx_description
1 polymer ?
#
loop_
_entity_poly.entity_id
_entity_poly.type
_entity_poly.pdbx_seq_one_letter_code
_entity_poly.pdbx_strand_id
1 'polypeptide(L)'
;TTLKIVIGDGEMTCVSDNVSPLALLKDLIGKEATENQLRVNFSFNLSDASVAHFCDRAHPLIEYQRELVRKGELVEGLKELRTQENGDVDFLDDEYKRILADEAKIVAELKEQP
;
A
#
# COMPACT_ATOMS: atom_id res chain seq x y z
N THR A 1 5.18 9.87 -1.65
CA THR A 1 4.37 10.96 -1.06
C THR A 1 5.29 12.07 -0.64
N THR A 2 5.03 13.30 -1.06
CA THR A 2 5.81 14.49 -0.71
C THR A 2 4.92 15.48 0.02
N LEU A 3 5.42 16.05 1.12
CA LEU A 3 4.75 17.11 1.87
C LEU A 3 5.70 18.31 1.94
N LYS A 4 5.26 19.45 1.44
CA LYS A 4 5.97 20.73 1.53
C LYS A 4 5.19 21.66 2.43
N ILE A 5 5.86 22.26 3.39
CA ILE A 5 5.28 23.20 4.36
C ILE A 5 6.06 24.50 4.27
N VAL A 6 5.34 25.61 4.11
CA VAL A 6 5.89 26.96 4.14
C VAL A 6 5.14 27.75 5.21
N ILE A 7 5.86 28.39 6.12
CA ILE A 7 5.32 29.17 7.23
C ILE A 7 5.86 30.59 7.12
N GLY A 8 4.99 31.59 7.22
CA GLY A 8 5.36 33.00 7.16
C GLY A 8 4.16 33.90 7.47
N ASP A 9 4.41 35.07 8.07
CA ASP A 9 3.40 36.12 8.32
C ASP A 9 2.11 35.66 9.02
N GLY A 10 2.21 34.65 9.90
CA GLY A 10 1.05 34.08 10.61
C GLY A 10 0.23 33.10 9.78
N GLU A 11 0.70 32.75 8.58
CA GLU A 11 0.09 31.79 7.67
C GLU A 11 0.97 30.55 7.51
N MET A 12 0.31 29.42 7.21
CA MET A 12 0.96 28.16 6.89
C MET A 12 0.33 27.58 5.63
N THR A 13 1.16 27.32 4.62
CA THR A 13 0.75 26.65 3.38
C THR A 13 1.33 25.24 3.33
N CYS A 14 0.46 24.24 3.23
CA CYS A 14 0.82 22.83 3.11
C CYS A 14 0.44 22.33 1.71
N VAL A 15 1.41 21.76 0.99
CA VAL A 15 1.21 21.18 -0.36
C VAL A 15 1.65 19.73 -0.36
N SER A 16 0.78 18.84 -0.85
CA SER A 16 1.02 17.40 -0.88
C SER A 16 0.44 16.76 -2.13
N ASP A 17 1.06 15.68 -2.59
CA ASP A 17 0.57 14.81 -3.67
C ASP A 17 -0.44 13.75 -3.17
N ASN A 18 -0.81 13.82 -1.89
CA ASN A 18 -1.79 12.98 -1.21
C ASN A 18 -2.60 13.84 -0.22
N VAL A 19 -3.92 13.64 -0.19
CA VAL A 19 -4.84 14.37 0.68
C VAL A 19 -4.73 13.94 2.15
N SER A 20 -4.43 12.67 2.43
CA SER A 20 -4.43 12.14 3.80
C SER A 20 -3.46 12.86 4.75
N PRO A 21 -2.20 13.15 4.37
CA PRO A 21 -1.31 13.97 5.21
C PRO A 21 -1.87 15.37 5.53
N LEU A 22 -2.56 16.01 4.57
CA LEU A 22 -3.15 17.33 4.78
C LEU A 22 -4.33 17.27 5.74
N ALA A 23 -5.15 16.22 5.67
CA ALA A 23 -6.25 15.98 6.61
C ALA A 23 -5.73 15.77 8.03
N LEU A 24 -4.68 14.95 8.21
CA LEU A 24 -4.06 14.72 9.51
C LEU A 24 -3.51 16.02 10.12
N LEU A 25 -2.85 16.85 9.31
CA LEU A 25 -2.36 18.16 9.76
C LEU A 25 -3.48 19.09 10.19
N LYS A 26 -4.56 19.17 9.39
CA LYS A 26 -5.75 19.97 9.75
C LYS A 26 -6.30 19.52 11.11
N ASP A 27 -6.47 18.22 11.31
CA ASP A 27 -7.08 17.70 12.54
C ASP A 27 -6.19 17.95 13.76
N LEU A 28 -4.87 17.72 13.62
CA LEU A 28 -3.90 18.00 14.67
C LEU A 28 -3.87 19.48 15.05
N ILE A 29 -3.77 20.37 14.05
CA ILE A 29 -3.70 21.81 14.26
C ILE A 29 -5.02 22.35 14.81
N GLY A 30 -6.15 21.86 14.29
CA GLY A 30 -7.47 22.24 14.77
C GLY A 30 -7.69 21.87 16.24
N LYS A 31 -7.21 20.68 16.64
CA LYS A 31 -7.23 20.25 18.03
C LYS A 31 -6.38 21.17 18.91
N GLU A 32 -5.11 21.38 18.55
CA GLU A 32 -4.19 22.22 19.30
C GLU A 32 -4.69 23.66 19.42
N ALA A 33 -5.21 24.23 18.34
CA ALA A 33 -5.77 25.58 18.35
C ALA A 33 -6.99 25.69 19.27
N THR A 34 -7.84 24.66 19.31
CA THR A 34 -8.98 24.61 20.23
C THR A 34 -8.53 24.55 21.69
N GLU A 35 -7.54 23.71 22.01
CA GLU A 35 -6.98 23.59 23.36
C GLU A 35 -6.35 24.90 23.86
N ASN A 36 -5.75 25.66 22.94
CA ASN A 36 -5.11 26.95 23.25
C ASN A 36 -6.01 28.17 23.03
N GLN A 37 -7.31 27.98 22.73
CA GLN A 37 -8.26 29.06 22.46
C GLN A 37 -7.84 30.00 21.31
N LEU A 38 -7.09 29.48 20.34
CA LEU A 38 -6.63 30.20 19.15
C LEU A 38 -7.63 30.05 18.01
N ARG A 39 -7.93 31.16 17.33
CA ARG A 39 -8.77 31.12 16.12
C ARG A 39 -7.89 30.89 14.89
N VAL A 40 -8.04 29.72 14.27
CA VAL A 40 -7.41 29.37 12.99
C VAL A 40 -8.46 29.22 11.90
N ASN A 41 -8.15 29.69 10.69
CA ASN A 41 -8.99 29.50 9.51
C ASN A 41 -8.31 28.52 8.57
N PHE A 42 -9.04 27.50 8.13
CA PHE A 42 -8.55 26.52 7.16
C PHE A 42 -9.15 26.80 5.79
N SER A 43 -8.30 26.77 4.76
CA SER A 43 -8.71 26.80 3.36
C SER A 43 -8.02 25.67 2.61
N PHE A 44 -8.71 25.08 1.63
CA PHE A 44 -8.19 23.95 0.87
C PHE A 44 -8.47 24.16 -0.62
N ASN A 45 -7.50 23.76 -1.44
CA ASN A 45 -7.66 23.64 -2.88
C ASN A 45 -7.30 22.21 -3.26
N LEU A 46 -8.30 21.44 -3.70
CA LEU A 46 -8.13 20.05 -4.09
C LEU A 46 -8.13 19.96 -5.61
N SER A 47 -7.17 19.20 -6.14
CA SER A 47 -7.12 18.84 -7.55
C SER A 47 -7.72 17.45 -7.73
N ASP A 48 -8.69 17.29 -8.63
CA ASP A 48 -9.26 15.97 -8.96
C ASP A 48 -8.19 14.97 -9.43
N ALA A 49 -7.11 15.47 -10.04
CA ALA A 49 -5.96 14.67 -10.45
C ALA A 49 -5.25 13.98 -9.28
N SER A 50 -5.36 14.52 -8.05
CA SER A 50 -4.74 13.93 -6.86
C SER A 50 -5.37 12.57 -6.48
N VAL A 51 -6.67 12.40 -6.74
CA VAL A 51 -7.39 11.14 -6.48
C VAL A 51 -6.96 10.09 -7.50
N ALA A 52 -6.95 10.43 -8.79
CA ALA A 52 -6.48 9.55 -9.86
C ALA A 52 -5.02 9.11 -9.60
N HIS A 53 -4.14 10.06 -9.28
CA HIS A 53 -2.74 9.76 -8.94
C HIS A 53 -2.59 8.83 -7.73
N PHE A 54 -3.47 8.93 -6.73
CA PHE A 54 -3.49 7.97 -5.62
C PHE A 54 -3.93 6.58 -6.09
N CYS A 55 -5.01 6.48 -6.86
CA CYS A 55 -5.50 5.23 -7.43
C CYS A 55 -4.43 4.52 -8.28
N ASP A 56 -3.73 5.26 -9.13
CA ASP A 56 -2.67 4.73 -10.01
C ASP A 56 -1.51 4.11 -9.21
N ARG A 57 -1.22 4.65 -8.01
CA ARG A 57 -0.20 4.09 -7.11
C ARG A 57 -0.73 2.94 -6.25
N ALA A 58 -1.99 3.00 -5.82
CA ALA A 58 -2.60 1.96 -5.00
C ALA A 58 -2.88 0.68 -5.79
N HIS A 59 -3.33 0.81 -7.04
CA HIS A 59 -3.70 -0.31 -7.90
C HIS A 59 -2.62 -1.40 -8.03
N PRO A 60 -1.35 -1.11 -8.41
CA PRO A 60 -0.32 -2.14 -8.53
C PRO A 60 0.00 -2.83 -7.21
N LEU A 61 -0.13 -2.13 -6.08
CA LEU A 61 0.08 -2.74 -4.76
C LEU A 61 -1.04 -3.73 -4.44
N ILE A 62 -2.30 -3.39 -4.72
CA ILE A 62 -3.44 -4.29 -4.52
C ILE A 62 -3.34 -5.51 -5.44
N GLU A 63 -3.00 -5.30 -6.70
CA GLU A 63 -2.79 -6.39 -7.67
C GLU A 63 -1.67 -7.34 -7.23
N TYR A 64 -0.57 -6.78 -6.72
CA TYR A 64 0.52 -7.58 -6.15
C TYR A 64 0.03 -8.45 -4.99
N GLN A 65 -0.69 -7.87 -4.03
CA GLN A 65 -1.19 -8.63 -2.88
C GLN A 65 -2.19 -9.71 -3.29
N ARG A 66 -3.05 -9.42 -4.28
CA ARG A 66 -4.00 -10.41 -4.82
C ARG A 66 -3.27 -11.59 -5.47
N GLU A 67 -2.25 -11.30 -6.26
CA GLU A 67 -1.45 -12.34 -6.92
C GLU A 67 -0.60 -13.14 -5.92
N LEU A 68 -0.11 -12.51 -4.86
CA LEU A 68 0.62 -13.18 -3.79
C LEU A 68 -0.26 -14.21 -3.07
N VAL A 69 -1.52 -13.85 -2.74
CA VAL A 69 -2.49 -14.78 -2.15
C VAL A 69 -2.76 -15.96 -3.09
N ARG A 70 -3.05 -15.68 -4.38
CA ARG A 70 -3.26 -16.73 -5.38
C ARG A 70 -2.08 -17.70 -5.46
N LYS A 71 -0.85 -17.18 -5.46
CA LYS A 71 0.36 -18.01 -5.47
C LYS A 71 0.51 -18.82 -4.20
N GLY A 72 0.16 -18.28 -3.04
CA GLY A 72 0.13 -18.99 -1.77
C GLY A 72 -0.79 -20.22 -1.80
N GLU A 73 -2.01 -20.04 -2.29
CA GLU A 73 -2.98 -21.14 -2.45
C GLU A 73 -2.44 -22.22 -3.39
N LEU A 74 -1.80 -21.82 -4.50
CA LEU A 74 -1.19 -22.75 -5.44
C LEU A 74 0.01 -23.49 -4.85
N VAL A 75 0.83 -22.84 -4.02
CA VAL A 75 1.98 -23.47 -3.36
C VAL A 75 1.56 -24.69 -2.55
N GLU A 76 0.46 -24.61 -1.80
CA GLU A 76 -0.03 -25.75 -1.01
C GLU A 76 -0.41 -26.93 -1.91
N GLY A 77 -1.23 -26.70 -2.94
CA GLY A 77 -1.63 -27.76 -3.88
C GLY A 77 -0.44 -28.37 -4.66
N LEU A 78 0.50 -27.54 -5.09
CA LEU A 78 1.68 -27.99 -5.84
C LEU A 78 2.63 -28.82 -4.96
N LYS A 79 2.73 -28.53 -3.66
CA LYS A 79 3.51 -29.36 -2.71
C LYS A 79 2.92 -30.75 -2.56
N GLU A 80 1.60 -30.83 -2.44
CA GLU A 80 0.90 -32.11 -2.32
C GLU A 80 1.13 -32.96 -3.58
N LEU A 81 0.97 -32.36 -4.76
CA LEU A 81 1.24 -33.02 -6.03
C LEU A 81 2.69 -33.50 -6.15
N ARG A 82 3.68 -32.65 -5.84
CA ARG A 82 5.10 -33.04 -5.82
C ARG A 82 5.35 -34.22 -4.88
N THR A 83 4.65 -34.28 -3.76
CA THR A 83 4.81 -35.37 -2.79
C THR A 83 4.21 -36.68 -3.32
N GLN A 84 3.08 -36.62 -4.03
CA GLN A 84 2.43 -37.78 -4.65
C GLN A 84 3.26 -38.35 -5.81
N GLU A 85 3.89 -37.49 -6.60
CA GLU A 85 4.72 -37.85 -7.75
C GLU A 85 6.20 -38.11 -7.39
N ASN A 86 6.48 -38.46 -6.14
CA ASN A 86 7.83 -38.79 -5.64
C ASN A 86 8.89 -37.69 -5.90
N GLY A 87 8.49 -36.43 -5.94
CA GLY A 87 9.37 -35.29 -6.20
C GLY A 87 9.48 -34.90 -7.67
N ASP A 88 8.88 -35.65 -8.60
CA ASP A 88 8.82 -35.26 -10.01
C ASP A 88 7.85 -34.08 -10.20
N VAL A 89 8.26 -33.12 -11.01
CA VAL A 89 7.52 -31.91 -11.36
C VAL A 89 7.65 -31.59 -12.85
N ASP A 90 8.27 -32.46 -13.65
CA ASP A 90 8.57 -32.17 -15.05
C ASP A 90 7.31 -32.01 -15.90
N PHE A 91 6.21 -32.64 -15.48
CA PHE A 91 4.87 -32.51 -16.07
C PHE A 91 4.20 -31.15 -15.85
N LEU A 92 4.70 -30.32 -14.92
CA LEU A 92 4.17 -28.98 -14.67
C LEU A 92 4.73 -27.98 -15.68
N ASP A 93 3.91 -26.98 -16.01
CA ASP A 93 4.35 -25.82 -16.78
C ASP A 93 5.38 -24.97 -16.00
N ASP A 94 6.18 -24.21 -16.73
CA ASP A 94 7.26 -23.36 -16.18
C ASP A 94 6.76 -22.35 -15.14
N GLU A 95 5.52 -21.88 -15.25
CA GLU A 95 4.92 -20.97 -14.27
C GLU A 95 4.80 -21.63 -12.89
N TYR A 96 4.30 -22.87 -12.82
CA TYR A 96 4.14 -23.60 -11.56
C TYR A 96 5.46 -24.06 -10.98
N LYS A 97 6.42 -24.45 -11.85
CA LYS A 97 7.80 -24.73 -11.43
C LYS A 97 8.44 -23.52 -10.76
N ARG A 98 8.23 -22.31 -11.30
CA ARG A 98 8.70 -21.06 -10.68
C ARG A 98 8.02 -20.78 -9.34
N ILE A 99 6.71 -21.01 -9.24
CA ILE A 99 5.97 -20.85 -7.97
C ILE A 99 6.53 -21.80 -6.89
N LEU A 100 6.83 -23.05 -7.23
CA LEU A 100 7.48 -24.00 -6.32
C LEU A 100 8.91 -23.58 -5.93
N ALA A 101 9.66 -22.99 -6.86
CA ALA A 101 11.00 -22.48 -6.57
C ALA A 101 10.98 -21.27 -5.62
N ASP A 102 9.98 -20.40 -5.77
CA ASP A 102 9.79 -19.18 -4.96
C ASP A 102 8.97 -19.42 -3.69
N GLU A 103 8.63 -20.68 -3.36
CA GLU A 103 7.78 -21.09 -2.24
C GLU A 103 8.13 -20.36 -0.93
N ALA A 104 9.40 -20.43 -0.52
CA ALA A 104 9.84 -19.88 0.76
C ALA A 104 9.63 -18.36 0.83
N LYS A 105 9.80 -17.68 -0.30
CA LYS A 105 9.59 -16.23 -0.43
C LYS A 105 8.10 -15.91 -0.36
N ILE A 106 7.26 -16.62 -1.13
CA ILE A 106 5.80 -16.43 -1.14
C ILE A 106 5.22 -16.63 0.27
N VAL A 107 5.61 -17.70 0.96
CA VAL A 107 5.15 -17.99 2.33
C VAL A 107 5.64 -16.95 3.33
N ALA A 108 6.86 -16.44 3.20
CA ALA A 108 7.38 -15.39 4.07
C ALA A 108 6.60 -14.08 3.88
N GLU A 109 6.38 -13.66 2.64
CA GLU A 109 5.65 -12.41 2.35
C GLU A 109 4.17 -12.51 2.75
N LEU A 110 3.53 -13.67 2.63
CA LEU A 110 2.15 -13.89 3.11
C LEU A 110 2.03 -13.78 4.63
N LYS A 111 3.07 -14.13 5.39
CA LYS A 111 3.08 -13.94 6.85
C LYS A 111 3.21 -12.47 7.26
N GLU A 112 3.78 -11.64 6.40
CA GLU A 112 3.90 -10.19 6.61
C GLU A 112 2.68 -9.41 6.10
N GLN A 113 1.74 -10.07 5.40
CA GLN A 113 0.48 -9.44 5.06
C GLN A 113 -0.32 -9.12 6.33
N PRO A 114 -0.89 -7.89 6.44
CA PRO A 114 -1.75 -7.49 7.55
C PRO A 114 -3.12 -8.16 7.51
#